data_AF-A0A554I899-F1
#
_entry.id   AF-A0A554I899-F1
#
_cell.length_a   1.000
_cell.length_b   1.000
_cell.length_c   1.000
_cell.angle_alpha   90.00
_cell.angle_beta   90.00
_cell.angle_gamma   90.00
#
_symmetry.space_group_name_H-M   'P 1'
#
loop_
_entity.id
_entity.type
_entity.pdbx_description
1 polymer ?
#
loop_
_entity_poly.entity_id
_entity_poly.type
_entity_poly.pdbx_seq_one_letter_code
_entity_poly.pdbx_strand_id
1 'polypeptide(L)'
;MEDVTAIQRQTNLTLEEISELLDSDAPGYPRCLLLNELGIIAEENKTAEAKLRGFIFTEENPNGKCAAYGFLSRIKEPDAETTEAIAQFKADPQNAEIVTFADRMNKNLG
;
A
#
# COMPACT_ATOMS: atom_id res chain seq x y z
N MET A 1 24.65 -5.85 -10.24
CA MET A 1 23.65 -5.04 -9.52
C MET A 1 22.43 -5.10 -10.40
N GLU A 2 21.51 -6.01 -10.07
CA GLU A 2 20.31 -6.17 -10.89
C GLU A 2 19.47 -4.90 -10.71
N ASP A 3 19.15 -4.30 -11.85
CA ASP A 3 18.28 -3.14 -11.95
C ASP A 3 16.89 -3.63 -11.56
N VAL A 4 16.54 -3.47 -10.28
CA VAL A 4 15.18 -3.72 -9.80
C VAL A 4 14.30 -2.75 -10.58
N THR A 5 13.62 -3.25 -11.61
CA THR A 5 12.67 -2.45 -12.38
C THR A 5 11.67 -1.85 -11.41
N ALA A 6 11.77 -0.54 -11.18
CA ALA A 6 10.82 0.20 -10.36
C ALA A 6 9.41 -0.11 -10.88
N ILE A 7 8.49 -0.41 -9.97
CA ILE A 7 7.11 -0.73 -10.34
C ILE A 7 6.54 0.51 -11.04
N GLN A 8 6.24 0.38 -12.33
CA GLN A 8 5.69 1.49 -13.10
C GLN A 8 4.21 1.68 -12.78
N ARG A 9 3.83 2.96 -12.70
CA ARG A 9 2.43 3.37 -12.64
C ARG A 9 1.71 2.99 -13.93
N GLN A 10 0.46 2.56 -13.80
CA GLN A 10 -0.44 2.20 -14.88
C GLN A 10 -1.38 3.34 -15.28
N THR A 11 -1.42 4.42 -14.49
CA THR A 11 -2.25 5.60 -14.74
C THR A 11 -1.43 6.88 -14.64
N ASN A 12 -1.96 7.96 -15.23
CA ASN A 12 -1.42 9.32 -15.07
C ASN A 12 -2.17 10.13 -13.98
N LEU A 13 -2.96 9.46 -13.14
CA LEU A 13 -3.74 10.14 -12.09
C LEU A 13 -2.80 10.82 -11.08
N THR A 14 -3.21 11.97 -10.61
CA THR A 14 -2.58 12.66 -9.48
C THR A 14 -2.92 11.97 -8.16
N LEU A 15 -2.18 12.30 -7.10
CA LEU A 15 -2.52 11.84 -5.75
C LEU A 15 -3.92 12.29 -5.31
N GLU A 16 -4.32 13.50 -5.71
CA GLU A 16 -5.63 14.06 -5.40
C GLU A 16 -6.74 13.25 -6.09
N GLU A 17 -6.62 12.99 -7.39
CA GLU A 17 -7.59 12.17 -8.13
C GLU A 17 -7.67 10.73 -7.59
N ILE A 18 -6.55 10.10 -7.26
CA ILE A 18 -6.55 8.76 -6.64
C ILE A 18 -7.28 8.79 -5.30
N SER A 19 -7.04 9.83 -4.50
CA SER A 19 -7.67 9.98 -3.20
C SER A 19 -9.18 10.11 -3.31
N GLU A 20 -9.65 11.00 -4.18
CA GLU A 20 -11.08 11.20 -4.42
C GLU A 20 -11.76 9.91 -4.90
N LEU A 21 -11.12 9.16 -5.80
CA LEU A 21 -11.65 7.89 -6.31
C LEU A 21 -11.71 6.80 -5.22
N LEU A 22 -10.73 6.75 -4.33
CA LEU A 22 -10.74 5.81 -3.20
C LEU A 22 -11.79 6.16 -2.13
N ASP A 23 -12.09 7.45 -1.95
CA ASP A 23 -13.04 7.93 -0.94
C ASP A 23 -14.51 7.88 -1.44
N SER A 24 -14.74 8.01 -2.75
CA SER A 24 -16.08 8.14 -3.34
C SER A 24 -16.69 6.85 -3.92
N ASP A 25 -15.93 5.75 -3.94
CA ASP A 25 -16.27 4.48 -4.63
C ASP A 25 -16.77 4.71 -6.07
N ALA A 26 -16.24 5.74 -6.73
CA ALA A 26 -16.71 6.17 -8.03
C ALA A 26 -16.36 5.15 -9.12
N PRO A 27 -17.27 4.90 -10.08
CA PRO A 27 -16.99 4.01 -11.20
C PRO A 27 -15.88 4.58 -12.09
N GLY A 28 -14.92 3.74 -12.47
CA GLY A 28 -13.89 4.12 -13.46
C GLY A 28 -12.60 3.32 -13.33
N TYR A 29 -12.20 2.99 -12.10
CA TYR A 29 -10.98 2.23 -11.83
C TYR A 29 -11.22 1.16 -10.75
N PRO A 30 -10.67 -0.06 -10.91
CA PRO A 30 -10.69 -1.04 -9.84
C PRO A 30 -9.97 -0.51 -8.59
N ARG A 31 -10.56 -0.70 -7.41
CA ARG A 31 -9.98 -0.25 -6.13
C ARG A 31 -8.55 -0.78 -5.88
N CYS A 32 -8.26 -2.01 -6.31
CA CYS A 32 -6.92 -2.59 -6.22
C CYS A 32 -5.89 -1.87 -7.09
N LEU A 33 -6.29 -1.35 -8.26
CA LEU A 33 -5.43 -0.53 -9.10
C LEU A 33 -5.11 0.78 -8.39
N LEU A 34 -6.12 1.46 -7.83
CA LEU A 34 -5.94 2.72 -7.12
C LEU A 34 -5.03 2.58 -5.89
N LEU A 35 -5.16 1.49 -5.12
CA LEU A 35 -4.27 1.20 -3.99
C LEU A 35 -2.83 0.90 -4.44
N ASN A 36 -2.64 0.24 -5.58
CA ASN A 36 -1.30 0.03 -6.15
C ASN A 36 -0.67 1.35 -6.60
N GLU A 37 -1.42 2.22 -7.28
CA GLU A 37 -0.95 3.54 -7.68
C GLU A 37 -0.56 4.39 -6.47
N LEU A 38 -1.40 4.39 -5.43
CA LEU A 38 -1.12 5.06 -4.16
C LEU A 38 0.15 4.51 -3.51
N GLY A 39 0.31 3.20 -3.52
CA GLY A 39 1.48 2.50 -2.99
C GLY A 39 2.79 2.87 -3.68
N ILE A 40 2.79 2.99 -5.01
CA ILE A 40 3.95 3.43 -5.79
C ILE A 40 4.31 4.89 -5.44
N ILE A 41 3.30 5.77 -5.36
CA ILE A 41 3.52 7.18 -4.99
C ILE A 41 4.06 7.29 -3.56
N ALA A 42 3.60 6.44 -2.64
CA ALA A 42 3.99 6.46 -1.23
C ALA A 42 5.48 6.16 -1.00
N GLU A 43 6.18 5.53 -1.95
CA GLU A 43 7.64 5.30 -1.84
C GLU A 43 8.43 6.63 -1.73
N GLU A 44 7.89 7.73 -2.28
CA GLU A 44 8.54 9.05 -2.29
C GLU A 44 7.66 10.19 -1.74
N ASN A 45 6.43 9.91 -1.31
CA ASN A 45 5.45 10.92 -0.90
C ASN A 45 4.78 10.60 0.45
N LYS A 46 5.04 11.44 1.46
CA LYS A 46 4.53 11.26 2.83
C LYS A 46 3.01 11.40 2.96
N THR A 47 2.36 12.17 2.10
CA THR A 47 0.90 12.27 2.10
C THR A 47 0.26 10.98 1.59
N ALA A 48 0.84 10.36 0.57
CA ALA A 48 0.41 9.06 0.07
C ALA A 48 0.68 7.94 1.10
N GLU A 49 1.85 7.95 1.75
CA GLU A 49 2.17 7.05 2.87
C GLU A 49 1.12 7.12 3.98
N ALA A 50 0.77 8.34 4.43
CA ALA A 50 -0.23 8.54 5.47
C ALA A 50 -1.63 8.03 5.08
N LYS A 51 -2.03 8.22 3.81
CA LYS A 51 -3.29 7.67 3.29
C LYS A 51 -3.27 6.15 3.25
N LEU A 52 -2.19 5.55 2.75
CA LEU A 52 -2.01 4.10 2.68
C LEU A 52 -2.04 3.46 4.08
N ARG A 53 -1.44 4.13 5.08
CA ARG A 53 -1.54 3.76 6.49
C ARG A 53 -2.98 3.74 7.01
N GLY A 54 -3.83 4.69 6.58
CA GLY A 54 -5.26 4.62 6.90
C GLY A 54 -5.92 3.38 6.31
N PHE A 55 -5.63 3.08 5.04
CA PHE A 55 -6.24 1.97 4.31
C PHE A 55 -5.91 0.59 4.88
N ILE A 56 -4.75 0.35 5.52
CA ILE A 56 -4.49 -0.98 6.10
C ILE A 56 -5.52 -1.36 7.18
N PHE A 57 -6.16 -0.37 7.82
CA PHE A 57 -7.15 -0.61 8.88
C PHE A 57 -8.60 -0.46 8.40
N THR A 58 -8.86 0.43 7.44
CA THR A 58 -10.24 0.72 6.98
C THR A 58 -10.67 -0.11 5.78
N GLU A 59 -9.74 -0.68 5.04
CA GLU A 59 -10.06 -1.50 3.87
C GLU A 59 -10.77 -2.79 4.28
N GLU A 60 -11.92 -3.10 3.68
CA GLU A 60 -12.64 -4.35 3.98
C GLU A 60 -12.10 -5.51 3.14
N ASN A 61 -11.54 -5.23 1.96
CA ASN A 61 -11.02 -6.25 1.07
C ASN A 61 -9.63 -6.75 1.52
N PRO A 62 -9.44 -8.06 1.77
CA PRO A 62 -8.14 -8.61 2.16
C PRO A 62 -7.01 -8.33 1.15
N ASN A 63 -7.31 -8.27 -0.15
CA ASN A 63 -6.33 -7.94 -1.18
C ASN A 63 -5.89 -6.48 -1.10
N GLY A 64 -6.82 -5.57 -0.78
CA GLY A 64 -6.50 -4.16 -0.57
C GLY A 64 -5.64 -3.94 0.68
N LYS A 65 -5.98 -4.60 1.80
CA LYS A 65 -5.13 -4.65 2.99
C LYS A 65 -3.74 -5.19 2.68
N CYS A 66 -3.67 -6.28 1.91
CA CYS A 66 -2.41 -6.89 1.49
C CYS A 66 -1.55 -5.94 0.66
N ALA A 67 -2.14 -5.24 -0.32
CA ALA A 67 -1.43 -4.24 -1.11
C ALA A 67 -0.89 -3.12 -0.22
N ALA A 68 -1.74 -2.55 0.62
CA ALA A 68 -1.37 -1.43 1.49
C ALA A 68 -0.25 -1.81 2.47
N TYR A 69 -0.36 -2.94 3.17
CA TYR A 69 0.71 -3.45 4.03
C TYR A 69 2.01 -3.74 3.25
N GLY A 70 1.89 -4.35 2.06
CA GLY A 70 3.03 -4.70 1.22
C GLY A 70 3.85 -3.48 0.80
N PHE A 71 3.19 -2.40 0.37
CA PHE A 71 3.84 -1.14 -0.01
C PHE A 71 4.41 -0.40 1.21
N LEU A 72 3.66 -0.26 2.31
CA LEU A 72 4.20 0.38 3.53
C LEU A 72 5.46 -0.34 4.03
N SER A 73 5.48 -1.67 3.97
CA SER A 73 6.64 -2.48 4.41
C SER A 73 7.86 -2.36 3.49
N ARG A 74 7.70 -1.78 2.29
CA ARG A 74 8.78 -1.55 1.31
C ARG A 74 9.36 -0.14 1.34
N ILE A 75 8.68 0.80 2.01
CA ILE A 75 9.20 2.16 2.18
C ILE A 75 10.54 2.06 2.92
N LYS A 76 11.61 2.62 2.34
CA LYS A 76 12.97 2.53 2.92
C LYS A 76 13.08 3.25 4.26
N GLU A 77 12.41 4.39 4.37
CA GLU A 77 12.42 5.26 5.55
C GLU A 77 10.97 5.65 5.90
N PRO A 78 10.18 4.72 6.45
CA PRO A 78 8.82 5.02 6.88
C PRO A 78 8.85 5.98 8.06
N ASP A 79 7.81 6.80 8.19
CA ASP A 79 7.67 7.62 9.39
C ASP A 79 7.34 6.76 10.63
N ALA A 80 7.38 7.39 11.82
CA ALA A 80 7.14 6.71 13.08
C ALA A 80 5.71 6.13 13.16
N GLU A 81 4.72 6.84 12.63
CA GLU A 81 3.31 6.43 12.64
C GLU A 81 3.08 5.22 11.73
N THR A 82 3.74 5.18 10.57
CA THR A 82 3.74 4.06 9.64
C THR A 82 4.44 2.86 10.24
N THR A 83 5.57 3.06 10.91
CA THR A 83 6.27 1.98 11.63
C THR A 83 5.37 1.38 12.71
N GLU A 84 4.68 2.22 13.48
CA GLU A 84 3.73 1.77 14.50
C GLU A 84 2.54 1.03 13.88
N ALA A 85 1.95 1.57 12.81
CA ALA A 85 0.84 0.95 12.12
C ALA A 85 1.18 -0.45 11.55
N ILE A 86 2.37 -0.61 10.96
CA ILE A 86 2.89 -1.90 10.50
C ILE A 86 3.00 -2.87 11.70
N ALA A 87 3.56 -2.42 12.83
CA ALA A 87 3.69 -3.26 14.02
C ALA A 87 2.33 -3.70 14.58
N GLN A 88 1.35 -2.77 14.67
CA GLN A 88 -0.01 -3.08 15.10
C GLN A 88 -0.69 -4.07 14.15
N PHE A 89 -0.58 -3.85 12.84
CA PHE A 89 -1.16 -4.73 11.81
C PHE A 89 -0.61 -6.15 11.90
N LYS A 90 0.69 -6.31 12.15
CA LYS A 90 1.36 -7.61 12.32
C LYS A 90 1.01 -8.32 13.63
N ALA A 91 0.69 -7.57 14.68
CA ALA A 91 0.33 -8.13 15.98
C ALA A 91 -1.09 -8.72 16.00
N ASP A 92 -1.95 -8.33 15.06
CA ASP A 92 -3.31 -8.84 14.95
C ASP A 92 -3.35 -10.23 14.28
N PRO A 93 -3.80 -11.29 14.99
CA PRO A 93 -3.90 -12.64 14.43
C PRO A 93 -4.79 -12.75 13.19
N GLN A 94 -5.78 -11.85 13.02
CA GLN A 94 -6.66 -11.88 11.86
C GLN A 94 -5.93 -11.52 10.57
N ASN A 95 -4.82 -10.79 10.66
CA ASN A 95 -4.02 -10.38 9.51
C ASN A 95 -2.86 -11.35 9.21
N ALA A 96 -2.73 -12.45 9.94
CA ALA A 96 -1.57 -13.35 9.84
C ALA A 96 -1.34 -13.91 8.42
N GLU A 97 -2.41 -14.27 7.70
CA GLU A 97 -2.32 -14.78 6.33
C GLU A 97 -1.88 -13.68 5.35
N ILE A 98 -2.41 -12.46 5.52
CA ILE A 98 -2.05 -11.29 4.71
C ILE A 98 -0.57 -10.95 4.90
N VAL A 99 -0.12 -10.87 6.15
CA VAL A 99 1.28 -10.59 6.51
C VAL A 99 2.20 -11.66 5.91
N THR A 100 1.85 -12.94 6.07
CA THR A 100 2.63 -14.06 5.53
C THR A 100 2.75 -13.99 4.01
N PHE A 101 1.64 -13.72 3.32
CA PHE A 101 1.64 -13.60 1.87
C PHE A 101 2.48 -12.42 1.39
N ALA A 102 2.26 -11.23 1.95
CA ALA A 102 2.98 -10.01 1.57
C ALA A 102 4.48 -10.10 1.86
N ASP A 103 4.87 -10.61 3.03
CA ASP A 103 6.29 -10.80 3.39
C ASP A 103 6.98 -11.77 2.42
N ARG A 104 6.28 -12.83 1.96
CA ARG A 104 6.81 -13.75 0.95
C ARG A 104 7.00 -13.06 -0.40
N MET A 105 6.03 -12.25 -0.83
CA MET A 105 6.14 -11.51 -2.11
C MET A 105 7.28 -10.49 -2.07
N ASN A 106 7.44 -9.77 -0.95
CA ASN A 106 8.52 -8.79 -0.78
C ASN A 106 9.91 -9.43 -0.76
N LYS A 107 10.06 -10.62 -0.16
CA LYS A 107 11.34 -11.36 -0.15
C LYS A 107 11.74 -11.93 -1.52
N ASN A 108 10.78 -12.22 -2.38
CA ASN A 108 11.04 -12.76 -3.71
C ASN A 108 11.32 -11.67 -4.77
N LEU A 109 11.22 -10.38 -4.39
CA LEU A 109 11.45 -9.23 -5.25
C LEU A 109 12.69 -8.41 -4.85
N GLY A 110 13.38 -8.80 -3.77
CA GLY A 110 14.55 -8.11 -3.22
C GLY A 110 15.85 -8.88 -3.38
#